data_AF-A0A2V4XMU6-F1
#
_entry.id   AF-A0A2V4XMU6-F1
#
_cell.length_a   1.000
_cell.length_b   1.000
_cell.length_c   1.000
_cell.angle_alpha   90.00
_cell.angle_beta   90.00
_cell.angle_gamma   90.00
#
_symmetry.space_group_name_H-M   'P 1'
#
loop_
_entity.id
_entity.type
_entity.pdbx_description
1 polymer ?
#
loop_
_entity_poly.entity_id
_entity_poly.type
_entity_poly.pdbx_seq_one_letter_code
_entity_poly.pdbx_strand_id
1 'polypeptide(L)'
;MSKKKKKYYAVWKGHKTGVFDSWNDCKAQIKDYEGAQYKSFTTFAAAKEALKGNYFDYIGKNKSFKSDLSNEQLKKIGQPNYHSISVDAASSGNPGIMEYRGVDTKTKKQLFIQGPFEEGTNNIGEFLALVHGLAFLKQHNSDRIMYTDSKTAMSWVRKKTCNSKLPRNAKNKPVYDLVDRAVQWLKTNEYSTTIVKWETKAWGEIPADFGRK
;
A
#
# COMPACT_ATOMS: atom_id res chain seq x y z
N MET A 1 2.67 -31.33 -17.02
CA MET A 1 3.32 -30.06 -17.39
C MET A 1 2.26 -29.01 -17.72
N SER A 2 2.23 -27.87 -17.02
CA SER A 2 1.22 -26.82 -17.23
C SER A 2 1.40 -26.17 -18.62
N LYS A 3 0.40 -26.28 -19.49
CA LYS A 3 0.37 -25.67 -20.82
C LYS A 3 0.32 -24.15 -20.64
N LYS A 4 1.38 -23.42 -21.01
CA LYS A 4 1.40 -21.94 -20.93
C LYS A 4 0.23 -21.38 -21.75
N LYS A 5 -0.64 -20.59 -21.10
CA LYS A 5 -1.79 -19.95 -21.77
C LYS A 5 -1.29 -19.03 -22.88
N LYS A 6 -1.88 -19.14 -24.09
CA LYS A 6 -1.55 -18.29 -25.25
C LYS A 6 -1.80 -16.82 -24.88
N LYS A 7 -0.89 -15.94 -25.30
CA LYS A 7 -0.97 -14.48 -25.11
C LYS A 7 -0.97 -13.79 -26.46
N TYR A 8 -1.55 -12.61 -26.51
CA TYR A 8 -1.56 -11.71 -27.66
C TYR A 8 -0.94 -10.38 -27.26
N TYR A 9 -0.20 -9.73 -28.14
CA TYR A 9 0.60 -8.56 -27.82
C TYR A 9 0.17 -7.41 -28.72
N ALA A 10 -0.38 -6.34 -28.13
CA ALA A 10 -0.62 -5.11 -28.86
C ALA A 10 0.61 -4.22 -28.78
N VAL A 11 1.05 -3.66 -29.92
CA VAL A 11 2.16 -2.73 -30.05
C VAL A 11 1.61 -1.42 -30.63
N TRP A 12 1.63 -0.36 -29.81
CA TRP A 12 1.24 1.00 -30.18
C TRP A 12 2.42 1.81 -30.71
N LYS A 13 3.65 1.47 -30.29
CA LYS A 13 4.88 2.11 -30.76
C LYS A 13 6.01 1.08 -30.83
N GLY A 14 6.64 0.97 -32.00
CA GLY A 14 7.67 0.00 -32.34
C GLY A 14 7.98 0.04 -33.83
N HIS A 15 8.85 -0.86 -34.31
CA HIS A 15 9.18 -1.03 -35.74
C HIS A 15 7.94 -1.34 -36.59
N LYS A 16 6.99 -2.11 -36.03
CA LYS A 16 5.67 -2.34 -36.62
C LYS A 16 4.59 -2.37 -35.54
N THR A 17 3.57 -1.54 -35.69
CA THR A 17 2.39 -1.52 -34.82
C THR A 17 1.40 -2.61 -35.22
N GLY A 18 0.61 -3.10 -34.26
CA GLY A 18 -0.37 -4.15 -34.53
C GLY A 18 -0.57 -5.11 -33.36
N VAL A 19 -1.30 -6.19 -33.63
CA VAL A 19 -1.46 -7.31 -32.69
C VAL A 19 -0.63 -8.49 -33.19
N PHE A 20 0.22 -9.02 -32.32
CA PHE A 20 1.07 -10.19 -32.56
C PHE A 20 0.62 -11.33 -31.65
N ASP A 21 0.67 -12.57 -32.13
CA ASP A 21 0.19 -13.74 -31.40
C ASP A 21 1.32 -14.57 -30.76
N SER A 22 2.57 -14.11 -30.94
CA SER A 22 3.76 -14.66 -30.31
C SER A 22 4.62 -13.56 -29.67
N TRP A 23 5.35 -13.91 -28.60
CA TRP A 23 6.30 -13.01 -27.97
C TRP A 23 7.47 -12.68 -28.91
N ASN A 24 7.90 -13.64 -29.73
CA ASN A 24 9.04 -13.44 -30.61
C ASN A 24 8.74 -12.38 -31.68
N ASP A 25 7.53 -12.40 -32.24
CA ASP A 25 7.11 -11.41 -33.23
C ASP A 25 6.93 -10.03 -32.58
N CYS A 26 6.30 -9.97 -31.41
CA CYS A 26 6.22 -8.75 -30.63
C CYS A 26 7.62 -8.20 -30.30
N LYS A 27 8.53 -9.06 -29.85
CA LYS A 27 9.90 -8.69 -29.48
C LYS A 27 10.65 -8.12 -30.68
N ALA A 28 10.53 -8.74 -31.84
CA ALA A 28 11.12 -8.23 -33.08
C ALA A 28 10.64 -6.80 -33.42
N GLN A 29 9.42 -6.43 -33.01
CA GLN A 29 8.89 -5.08 -33.25
C GLN A 29 9.30 -4.04 -32.21
N ILE A 30 9.76 -4.43 -31.02
CA ILE A 30 10.08 -3.48 -29.94
C ILE A 30 11.56 -3.48 -29.55
N LYS A 31 12.32 -4.48 -30.01
CA LYS A 31 13.74 -4.61 -29.69
C LYS A 31 14.50 -3.40 -30.25
N ASP A 32 15.32 -2.79 -29.40
CA ASP A 32 16.17 -1.64 -29.72
C ASP A 32 15.38 -0.42 -30.26
N TYR A 33 14.08 -0.35 -29.95
CA TYR A 33 13.21 0.77 -30.32
C TYR A 33 12.97 1.67 -29.09
N GLU A 34 13.46 2.91 -29.15
CA GLU A 34 13.36 3.84 -28.02
C GLU A 34 11.91 4.25 -27.74
N GLY A 35 11.48 4.05 -26.49
CA GLY A 35 10.12 4.34 -26.04
C GLY A 35 9.06 3.40 -26.63
N ALA A 36 9.41 2.16 -26.96
CA ALA A 36 8.45 1.16 -27.44
C ALA A 36 7.26 0.99 -26.47
N GLN A 37 6.07 0.90 -27.05
CA GLN A 37 4.80 0.83 -26.31
C GLN A 37 4.08 -0.47 -26.67
N TYR A 38 4.07 -1.44 -25.75
CA TYR A 38 3.41 -2.72 -25.94
C TYR A 38 2.78 -3.29 -24.66
N LYS A 39 1.80 -4.19 -24.79
CA LYS A 39 1.17 -4.92 -23.67
C LYS A 39 0.63 -6.27 -24.11
N SER A 40 0.70 -7.27 -23.23
CA SER A 40 0.10 -8.59 -23.45
C SER A 40 -1.35 -8.69 -22.95
N PHE A 41 -2.19 -9.41 -23.68
CA PHE A 41 -3.60 -9.72 -23.42
C PHE A 41 -3.85 -11.22 -23.53
N THR A 42 -4.97 -11.69 -22.96
CA THR A 42 -5.37 -13.11 -22.98
C THR A 42 -6.14 -13.51 -24.25
N THR A 43 -6.71 -12.56 -24.98
CA THR A 43 -7.47 -12.81 -26.21
C THR A 43 -7.07 -11.84 -27.33
N PHE A 44 -7.16 -12.30 -28.58
CA PHE A 44 -6.92 -11.48 -29.76
C PHE A 44 -7.88 -10.29 -29.83
N ALA A 45 -9.16 -10.52 -29.53
CA ALA A 45 -10.18 -9.47 -29.49
C ALA A 45 -9.82 -8.36 -28.49
N ALA A 46 -9.35 -8.71 -27.29
CA ALA A 46 -8.94 -7.72 -26.30
C ALA A 46 -7.70 -6.91 -26.75
N ALA A 47 -6.73 -7.56 -27.39
CA ALA A 47 -5.57 -6.86 -27.95
C ALA A 47 -5.96 -5.92 -29.10
N LYS A 48 -6.86 -6.36 -30.00
CA LYS A 48 -7.34 -5.57 -31.13
C LYS A 48 -8.17 -4.37 -30.67
N GLU A 49 -8.99 -4.56 -29.65
CA GLU A 49 -9.76 -3.47 -29.06
C GLU A 49 -8.85 -2.47 -28.35
N ALA A 50 -7.88 -2.96 -27.58
CA ALA A 50 -6.93 -2.11 -26.89
C ALA A 50 -6.10 -1.23 -27.85
N LEU A 51 -5.75 -1.76 -29.02
CA LEU A 51 -5.01 -1.03 -30.05
C LEU A 51 -5.78 0.18 -30.62
N LYS A 52 -7.12 0.23 -30.47
CA LYS A 52 -7.94 1.40 -30.85
C LYS A 52 -7.83 2.56 -29.86
N GLY A 53 -7.41 2.29 -28.62
CA GLY A 53 -7.25 3.26 -27.53
C GLY A 53 -5.80 3.69 -27.32
N ASN A 54 -5.55 4.49 -26.28
CA ASN A 54 -4.22 4.97 -25.96
C ASN A 54 -3.43 3.94 -25.14
N TYR A 55 -2.14 3.72 -25.43
CA TYR A 55 -1.25 2.86 -24.64
C TYR A 55 -1.31 3.13 -23.13
N PHE A 56 -1.36 4.41 -22.74
CA PHE A 56 -1.44 4.84 -21.34
C PHE A 56 -2.76 4.43 -20.66
N ASP A 57 -3.83 4.12 -21.41
CA ASP A 57 -5.05 3.56 -20.85
C ASP A 57 -4.87 2.13 -20.36
N TYR A 58 -3.83 1.44 -20.80
CA TYR A 58 -3.58 0.03 -20.49
C TYR A 58 -2.33 -0.16 -19.63
N ILE A 59 -1.51 0.87 -19.48
CA ILE A 59 -0.21 0.82 -18.79
C ILE A 59 -0.29 1.75 -17.60
N GLY A 60 0.02 1.23 -16.42
CA GLY A 60 -0.23 1.98 -15.17
C GLY A 60 -1.66 1.86 -14.63
N LYS A 61 -2.61 1.27 -15.39
CA LYS A 61 -3.79 0.64 -14.75
C LYS A 61 -3.31 -0.60 -14.00
N ASN A 62 -2.86 -0.38 -12.76
CA ASN A 62 -3.01 -1.37 -11.70
C ASN A 62 -4.38 -2.00 -11.89
N LYS A 63 -4.47 -3.34 -11.90
CA LYS A 63 -5.76 -4.03 -11.87
C LYS A 63 -6.64 -3.24 -10.91
N SER A 64 -7.66 -2.56 -11.43
CA SER A 64 -8.57 -1.78 -10.58
C SER A 64 -9.03 -2.75 -9.50
N PHE A 65 -8.76 -2.44 -8.24
CA PHE A 65 -9.14 -3.31 -7.14
C PHE A 65 -10.61 -3.70 -7.33
N LYS A 66 -10.86 -5.01 -7.47
CA LYS A 66 -12.22 -5.55 -7.51
C LYS A 66 -12.45 -6.19 -6.16
N SER A 67 -13.37 -5.61 -5.40
CA SER A 67 -13.82 -6.18 -4.14
C SER A 67 -14.58 -7.49 -4.40
N ASP A 68 -14.37 -8.48 -3.53
CA ASP A 68 -15.16 -9.72 -3.50
C ASP A 68 -16.47 -9.56 -2.72
N LEU A 69 -16.77 -8.34 -2.20
CA LEU A 69 -17.99 -8.05 -1.44
C LEU A 69 -19.19 -7.81 -2.35
N SER A 70 -20.39 -8.10 -1.86
CA SER A 70 -21.65 -7.78 -2.55
C SER A 70 -21.90 -6.28 -2.60
N ASN A 71 -22.75 -5.83 -3.53
CA ASN A 71 -23.13 -4.43 -3.65
C ASN A 71 -23.80 -3.90 -2.38
N GLU A 72 -24.58 -4.72 -1.67
CA GLU A 72 -25.23 -4.38 -0.40
C GLU A 72 -24.21 -4.20 0.72
N GLN A 73 -23.18 -5.06 0.77
CA GLN A 73 -22.09 -4.94 1.74
C GLN A 73 -21.28 -3.67 1.49
N LEU A 74 -20.96 -3.37 0.22
CA LEU A 74 -20.24 -2.16 -0.16
C LEU A 74 -21.04 -0.88 0.16
N LYS A 75 -22.36 -0.89 -0.05
CA LYS A 75 -23.23 0.23 0.34
C LYS A 75 -23.23 0.49 1.84
N LYS A 76 -23.18 -0.57 2.67
CA LYS A 76 -23.10 -0.43 4.13
C LYS A 76 -21.75 0.12 4.61
N ILE A 77 -20.66 -0.26 3.95
CA ILE A 77 -19.31 0.23 4.27
C ILE A 77 -19.12 1.68 3.80
N GLY A 78 -19.68 2.02 2.64
CA GLY A 78 -19.54 3.34 2.04
C GLY A 78 -18.15 3.60 1.46
N GLN A 79 -17.85 4.88 1.28
CA GLN A 79 -16.56 5.37 0.79
C GLN A 79 -15.67 5.80 1.96
N PRO A 80 -14.33 5.72 1.82
CA PRO A 80 -13.43 6.28 2.82
C PRO A 80 -13.66 7.78 3.02
N ASN A 81 -13.53 8.26 4.26
CA ASN A 81 -13.47 9.70 4.51
C ASN A 81 -12.07 10.20 4.11
N TYR A 82 -11.98 11.00 3.05
CA TYR A 82 -10.72 11.52 2.54
C TYR A 82 -10.11 12.68 3.33
N HIS A 83 -10.85 13.27 4.28
CA HIS A 83 -10.28 14.20 5.27
C HIS A 83 -9.59 13.43 6.40
N SER A 84 -8.54 12.72 6.02
CA SER A 84 -7.86 11.75 6.88
C SER A 84 -6.39 11.58 6.51
N ILE A 85 -5.64 10.98 7.43
CA ILE A 85 -4.33 10.39 7.16
C ILE A 85 -4.43 8.88 7.26
N SER A 86 -3.59 8.17 6.51
CA SER A 86 -3.44 6.72 6.62
C SER A 86 -2.03 6.40 7.08
N VAL A 87 -1.90 5.43 7.98
CA VAL A 87 -0.60 4.96 8.48
C VAL A 87 -0.45 3.48 8.26
N ASP A 88 0.77 3.05 7.99
CA ASP A 88 1.12 1.64 7.80
C ASP A 88 2.60 1.38 8.10
N ALA A 89 2.94 0.11 8.26
CA ALA A 89 4.31 -0.36 8.43
C ALA A 89 4.60 -1.57 7.54
N ALA A 90 5.87 -1.74 7.20
CA ALA A 90 6.37 -2.91 6.49
C ALA A 90 7.58 -3.48 7.21
N SER A 91 7.74 -4.80 7.13
CA SER A 91 8.88 -5.51 7.69
C SER A 91 9.40 -6.57 6.72
N SER A 92 10.67 -6.46 6.32
CA SER A 92 11.37 -7.47 5.49
C SER A 92 11.87 -8.60 6.40
N GLY A 93 11.05 -9.62 6.58
CA GLY A 93 11.18 -10.60 7.67
C GLY A 93 10.43 -10.13 8.91
N ASN A 94 9.95 -11.06 9.75
CA ASN A 94 9.16 -10.71 10.94
C ASN A 94 9.52 -11.63 12.14
N PRO A 95 10.56 -11.27 12.94
CA PRO A 95 11.25 -9.99 12.96
C PRO A 95 12.20 -9.77 11.77
N GLY A 96 12.43 -8.51 11.41
CA GLY A 96 13.31 -8.13 10.31
C GLY A 96 13.43 -6.61 10.14
N ILE A 97 13.93 -6.17 8.98
CA ILE A 97 14.12 -4.74 8.70
C ILE A 97 12.75 -4.07 8.61
N MET A 98 12.46 -3.14 9.51
CA MET A 98 11.13 -2.55 9.70
C MET A 98 11.13 -1.06 9.40
N GLU A 99 10.11 -0.59 8.70
CA GLU A 99 9.85 0.83 8.46
C GLU A 99 8.36 1.13 8.59
N TYR A 100 8.02 2.39 8.84
CA TYR A 100 6.64 2.83 8.90
C TYR A 100 6.46 4.25 8.38
N ARG A 101 5.24 4.58 7.94
CA ARG A 101 4.94 5.90 7.39
C ARG A 101 3.50 6.33 7.62
N GLY A 102 3.27 7.63 7.43
CA GLY A 102 1.96 8.24 7.35
C GLY A 102 1.83 9.04 6.07
N VAL A 103 0.67 8.95 5.42
CA VAL A 103 0.36 9.66 4.18
C VAL A 103 -1.00 10.35 4.29
N ASP A 104 -1.20 11.39 3.50
CA ASP A 104 -2.53 11.93 3.23
C ASP A 104 -3.37 10.88 2.46
N THR A 105 -4.55 10.51 2.98
CA THR A 105 -5.33 9.38 2.47
C THR A 105 -5.77 9.56 1.02
N LYS A 106 -6.08 10.79 0.60
CA LYS A 106 -6.54 11.09 -0.76
C LYS A 106 -5.39 11.17 -1.75
N THR A 107 -4.36 11.93 -1.42
CA THR A 107 -3.27 12.27 -2.36
C THR A 107 -2.11 11.30 -2.30
N LYS A 108 -2.04 10.46 -1.25
CA LYS A 108 -0.90 9.59 -0.92
C LYS A 108 0.41 10.35 -0.70
N LYS A 109 0.35 11.67 -0.50
CA LYS A 109 1.52 12.48 -0.17
C LYS A 109 2.05 12.02 1.19
N GLN A 110 3.33 11.64 1.24
CA GLN A 110 3.99 11.25 2.47
C GLN A 110 4.10 12.44 3.43
N LEU A 111 3.58 12.25 4.64
CA LEU A 111 3.61 13.24 5.73
C LEU A 111 4.79 12.97 6.66
N PHE A 112 5.06 11.69 6.93
CA PHE A 112 6.22 11.24 7.69
C PHE A 112 6.61 9.81 7.28
N ILE A 113 7.87 9.46 7.51
CA ILE A 113 8.42 8.11 7.37
C ILE A 113 9.51 7.91 8.44
N GLN A 114 9.67 6.69 8.92
CA GLN A 114 10.69 6.30 9.89
C GLN A 114 11.21 4.90 9.56
N GLY A 115 12.51 4.70 9.81
CA GLY A 115 13.26 3.52 9.39
C GLY A 115 14.02 3.75 8.06
N PRO A 116 14.58 2.68 7.47
CA PRO A 116 14.54 1.31 7.96
C PRO A 116 15.29 1.13 9.28
N PHE A 117 14.66 0.42 10.22
CA PHE A 117 15.29 -0.05 11.46
C PHE A 117 15.81 -1.47 11.25
N GLU A 118 16.97 -1.79 11.82
CA GLU A 118 17.63 -3.09 11.61
C GLU A 118 16.75 -4.28 12.00
N GLU A 119 16.03 -4.17 13.12
CA GLU A 119 15.16 -5.25 13.59
C GLU A 119 13.90 -4.72 14.28
N GLY A 120 12.73 -5.11 13.77
CA GLY A 120 11.42 -4.87 14.35
C GLY A 120 10.42 -5.93 13.88
N THR A 121 9.16 -5.81 14.33
CA THR A 121 8.05 -6.63 13.81
C THR A 121 7.03 -5.72 13.13
N ASN A 122 6.21 -6.29 12.25
CA ASN A 122 5.12 -5.55 11.59
C ASN A 122 4.22 -4.85 12.61
N ASN A 123 3.79 -5.58 13.65
CA ASN A 123 2.90 -5.06 14.69
C ASN A 123 3.54 -3.90 15.49
N ILE A 124 4.86 -3.94 15.75
CA ILE A 124 5.55 -2.81 16.39
C ILE A 124 5.52 -1.59 15.45
N GLY A 125 5.84 -1.79 14.17
CA GLY A 125 5.79 -0.72 13.18
C GLY A 125 4.41 -0.07 13.08
N GLU A 126 3.35 -0.87 12.97
CA GLU A 126 1.97 -0.38 12.90
C GLU A 126 1.57 0.42 14.16
N PHE A 127 2.00 -0.05 15.34
CA PHE A 127 1.77 0.67 16.60
C PHE A 127 2.51 2.01 16.63
N LEU A 128 3.79 2.03 16.25
CA LEU A 128 4.58 3.25 16.19
C LEU A 128 4.00 4.23 15.16
N ALA A 129 3.52 3.74 14.01
CA ALA A 129 2.90 4.56 12.98
C ALA A 129 1.64 5.27 13.50
N LEU A 130 0.79 4.57 14.26
CA LEU A 130 -0.38 5.18 14.90
C LEU A 130 0.00 6.25 15.90
N VAL A 131 0.93 5.97 16.82
CA VAL A 131 1.31 6.95 17.85
C VAL A 131 1.99 8.17 17.23
N HIS A 132 2.84 7.97 16.22
CA HIS A 132 3.42 9.07 15.44
C HIS A 132 2.32 9.88 14.75
N GLY A 133 1.34 9.22 14.11
CA GLY A 133 0.20 9.90 13.49
C GLY A 133 -0.62 10.74 14.46
N LEU A 134 -0.90 10.23 15.67
CA LEU A 134 -1.56 10.99 16.73
C LEU A 134 -0.76 12.22 17.15
N ALA A 135 0.54 12.06 17.40
CA ALA A 135 1.41 13.17 17.77
C ALA A 135 1.52 14.21 16.65
N PHE A 136 1.62 13.76 15.40
CA PHE A 136 1.67 14.61 14.20
C PHE A 136 0.39 15.44 14.07
N LEU A 137 -0.79 14.81 14.16
CA LEU A 137 -2.07 15.52 14.04
C LEU A 137 -2.26 16.54 15.18
N LYS A 138 -1.90 16.17 16.41
CA LYS A 138 -1.94 17.06 17.57
C LYS A 138 -1.02 18.27 17.37
N GLN A 139 0.22 18.06 16.94
CA GLN A 139 1.20 19.13 16.71
C GLN A 139 0.73 20.14 15.64
N HIS A 140 -0.02 19.68 14.65
CA HIS A 140 -0.55 20.52 13.58
C HIS A 140 -1.98 21.03 13.85
N ASN A 141 -2.51 20.82 15.05
CA ASN A 141 -3.87 21.17 15.43
C ASN A 141 -4.93 20.69 14.40
N SER A 142 -4.74 19.47 13.89
CA SER A 142 -5.54 18.90 12.81
C SER A 142 -6.74 18.12 13.35
N ASP A 143 -7.89 18.30 12.71
CA ASP A 143 -9.16 17.62 13.00
C ASP A 143 -9.37 16.34 12.15
N ARG A 144 -8.47 16.05 11.22
CA ARG A 144 -8.48 14.83 10.38
C ARG A 144 -8.56 13.56 11.22
N ILE A 145 -9.30 12.56 10.72
CA ILE A 145 -9.28 11.21 11.27
C ILE A 145 -8.02 10.45 10.82
N MET A 146 -7.73 9.31 11.46
CA MET A 146 -6.59 8.47 11.11
C MET A 146 -7.02 7.04 10.80
N TYR A 147 -6.59 6.52 9.66
CA TYR A 147 -6.80 5.14 9.23
C TYR A 147 -5.58 4.26 9.50
N THR A 148 -5.85 3.02 9.90
CA THR A 148 -4.91 1.89 9.91
C THR A 148 -5.67 0.62 9.54
N ASP A 149 -5.04 -0.36 8.91
CA ASP A 149 -5.63 -1.68 8.73
C ASP A 149 -5.27 -2.67 9.86
N SER A 150 -4.48 -2.27 10.85
CA SER A 150 -4.06 -3.11 11.96
C SER A 150 -4.98 -3.03 13.19
N LYS A 151 -5.74 -4.11 13.43
CA LYS A 151 -6.52 -4.26 14.67
C LYS A 151 -5.62 -4.42 15.91
N THR A 152 -4.43 -5.00 15.74
CA THR A 152 -3.45 -5.18 16.82
C THR A 152 -2.96 -3.82 17.32
N ALA A 153 -2.53 -2.96 16.40
CA ALA A 153 -2.05 -1.62 16.73
C ALA A 153 -3.14 -0.76 17.36
N MET A 154 -4.38 -0.78 16.82
CA MET A 154 -5.53 -0.10 17.44
C MET A 154 -5.76 -0.55 18.89
N SER A 155 -5.68 -1.86 19.14
CA SER A 155 -5.83 -2.43 20.48
C SER A 155 -4.73 -1.96 21.43
N TRP A 156 -3.49 -1.90 20.96
CA TRP A 156 -2.32 -1.45 21.72
C TRP A 156 -2.38 0.04 22.05
N VAL A 157 -2.80 0.88 21.11
CA VAL A 157 -3.02 2.32 21.35
C VAL A 157 -4.12 2.54 22.38
N ARG A 158 -5.27 1.86 22.26
CA ARG A 158 -6.37 1.95 23.24
C ARG A 158 -5.93 1.53 24.64
N LYS A 159 -5.09 0.49 24.74
CA LYS A 159 -4.54 0.00 26.01
C LYS A 159 -3.31 0.79 26.50
N LYS A 160 -2.84 1.77 25.72
CA LYS A 160 -1.62 2.55 25.99
C LYS A 160 -0.40 1.67 26.31
N THR A 161 -0.24 0.55 25.59
CA THR A 161 0.84 -0.43 25.78
C THR A 161 1.20 -1.12 24.48
N CYS A 162 2.47 -1.48 24.30
CA CYS A 162 2.95 -2.30 23.18
C CYS A 162 3.20 -3.73 23.66
N ASN A 163 2.27 -4.66 23.40
CA ASN A 163 2.36 -6.05 23.85
C ASN A 163 3.13 -6.95 22.86
N SER A 164 4.29 -6.50 22.41
CA SER A 164 5.17 -7.28 21.53
C SER A 164 5.80 -8.46 22.27
N LYS A 165 6.02 -9.57 21.56
CA LYS A 165 6.77 -10.74 22.05
C LYS A 165 8.25 -10.73 21.65
N LEU A 166 8.69 -9.78 20.83
CA LEU A 166 10.08 -9.69 20.37
C LEU A 166 11.01 -9.34 21.55
N PRO A 167 11.98 -10.20 21.95
CA PRO A 167 12.90 -9.86 23.03
C PRO A 167 13.77 -8.65 22.67
N ARG A 168 14.05 -7.78 23.65
CA ARG A 168 14.93 -6.63 23.46
C ARG A 168 16.38 -7.10 23.28
N ASN A 169 17.08 -6.54 22.30
CA ASN A 169 18.48 -6.78 22.02
C ASN A 169 19.14 -5.51 21.42
N ALA A 170 20.43 -5.58 21.07
CA ALA A 170 21.16 -4.44 20.53
C ALA A 170 20.61 -3.92 19.19
N LYS A 171 20.14 -4.82 18.30
CA LYS A 171 19.65 -4.48 16.95
C LYS A 171 18.33 -3.75 16.98
N ASN A 172 17.43 -4.16 17.89
CA ASN A 172 16.11 -3.56 18.03
C ASN A 172 16.06 -2.46 19.09
N LYS A 173 17.19 -2.07 19.69
CA LYS A 173 17.26 -0.97 20.66
C LYS A 173 16.64 0.32 20.11
N PRO A 174 16.97 0.80 18.89
CA PRO A 174 16.36 2.03 18.37
C PRO A 174 14.83 1.95 18.23
N VAL A 175 14.31 0.77 17.87
CA VAL A 175 12.86 0.53 17.78
C VAL A 175 12.22 0.58 19.17
N TYR A 176 12.84 -0.06 20.16
CA TYR A 176 12.31 -0.08 21.52
C TYR A 176 12.42 1.27 22.24
N ASP A 177 13.45 2.08 21.96
CA ASP A 177 13.52 3.46 22.42
C ASP A 177 12.32 4.28 21.89
N LEU A 178 11.89 4.03 20.64
CA LEU A 178 10.66 4.64 20.09
C LEU A 178 9.40 4.08 20.74
N VAL A 179 9.33 2.77 21.01
CA VAL A 179 8.18 2.15 21.70
C VAL A 179 7.99 2.75 23.09
N ASP A 180 9.07 2.92 23.85
CA ASP A 180 9.01 3.48 25.20
C ASP A 180 8.53 4.92 25.17
N ARG A 181 9.05 5.72 24.23
CA ARG A 181 8.57 7.10 23.98
C ARG A 181 7.10 7.13 23.57
N ALA A 182 6.66 6.22 22.70
CA ALA A 182 5.29 6.14 22.23
C ALA A 182 4.31 5.79 23.36
N VAL A 183 4.66 4.79 24.18
CA VAL A 183 3.86 4.41 25.36
C VAL A 183 3.79 5.57 26.36
N GLN A 184 4.91 6.24 26.62
CA GLN A 184 4.93 7.41 27.50
C GLN A 184 4.05 8.53 26.95
N TRP A 185 4.16 8.83 25.66
CA TRP A 185 3.34 9.86 25.00
C TRP A 185 1.84 9.59 25.16
N LEU A 186 1.40 8.35 24.92
CA LEU A 186 -0.01 7.95 25.09
C LEU A 186 -0.50 8.12 26.53
N LYS A 187 0.36 7.93 27.52
CA LYS A 187 0.02 8.06 28.94
C LYS A 187 -0.06 9.52 29.40
N THR A 188 0.76 10.40 28.83
CA THR A 188 0.89 11.80 29.27
C THR A 188 0.24 12.81 28.34
N ASN A 189 -0.36 12.38 27.23
CA ASN A 189 -1.05 13.25 26.29
C ASN A 189 -2.50 12.82 26.07
N GLU A 190 -3.34 13.81 25.83
CA GLU A 190 -4.70 13.62 25.35
C GLU A 190 -4.78 13.89 23.84
N TYR A 191 -5.66 13.14 23.18
CA TYR A 191 -6.01 13.31 21.77
C TYR A 191 -7.50 13.06 21.57
N SER A 192 -8.12 13.82 20.67
CA SER A 192 -9.50 13.62 20.22
C SER A 192 -9.58 12.93 18.85
N THR A 193 -8.44 12.67 18.21
CA THR A 193 -8.35 12.02 16.90
C THR A 193 -9.07 10.67 16.89
N THR A 194 -10.02 10.51 15.98
CA THR A 194 -10.70 9.24 15.77
C THR A 194 -9.81 8.30 14.95
N ILE A 195 -9.52 7.12 15.48
CA ILE A 195 -8.78 6.06 14.78
C ILE A 195 -9.79 5.08 14.18
N VAL A 196 -9.73 4.89 12.86
CA VAL A 196 -10.69 4.08 12.10
C VAL A 196 -9.98 2.92 11.42
N LYS A 197 -10.62 1.75 11.42
CA LYS A 197 -10.13 0.59 10.66
C LYS A 197 -10.32 0.85 9.17
N TRP A 198 -9.25 0.69 8.39
CA TRP A 198 -9.32 0.68 6.94
C TRP A 198 -9.98 -0.62 6.45
N GLU A 199 -11.00 -0.51 5.60
CA GLU A 199 -11.74 -1.66 5.08
C GLU A 199 -11.08 -2.21 3.81
N THR A 200 -9.96 -2.92 3.98
CA THR A 200 -9.12 -3.43 2.88
C THR A 200 -9.91 -4.24 1.83
N LYS A 201 -10.93 -5.00 2.27
CA LYS A 201 -11.80 -5.77 1.37
C LYS A 201 -12.71 -4.90 0.51
N ALA A 202 -13.06 -3.70 0.96
CA ALA A 202 -13.93 -2.78 0.22
C ALA A 202 -13.13 -1.77 -0.60
N TRP A 203 -11.99 -1.31 -0.09
CA TRP A 203 -11.27 -0.16 -0.63
C TRP A 203 -9.89 -0.49 -1.21
N GLY A 204 -9.44 -1.76 -1.11
CA GLY A 204 -8.10 -2.19 -1.50
C GLY A 204 -7.07 -1.94 -0.42
N GLU A 205 -5.79 -2.09 -0.75
CA GLU A 205 -4.69 -1.81 0.19
C GLU A 205 -4.78 -0.38 0.73
N ILE A 206 -4.38 -0.21 2.00
CA ILE A 206 -4.40 1.10 2.65
C ILE A 206 -3.49 2.08 1.88
N PRO A 207 -3.81 3.39 1.78
CA PRO A 207 -2.99 4.34 1.02
C PRO A 207 -1.52 4.41 1.45
N ALA A 208 -1.22 4.07 2.70
CA ALA A 208 0.13 4.02 3.25
C ALA A 208 0.88 2.70 2.96
N ASP A 209 0.27 1.72 2.30
CA ASP A 209 0.90 0.43 1.98
C ASP A 209 2.19 0.58 1.17
N PHE A 210 3.26 -0.11 1.59
CA PHE A 210 4.58 -0.02 0.96
C PHE A 210 4.67 -0.71 -0.40
N GLY A 211 3.67 -1.50 -0.81
CA GLY A 211 3.63 -2.17 -2.10
C GLY A 211 4.65 -3.30 -2.24
N ARG A 212 5.21 -3.79 -1.13
CA ARG A 212 6.19 -4.87 -1.08
C ARG A 212 5.53 -6.10 -0.46
N LYS A 213 4.90 -6.93 -1.30
CA LYS A 213 4.41 -8.27 -0.93
C LYS A 213 5.30 -9.34 -1.58
#